data_AF-A0A0K8UST5-F1
#
_entry.id   AF-A0A0K8UST5-F1
#
_cell.length_a   1.000
_cell.length_b   1.000
_cell.length_c   1.000
_cell.angle_alpha   90.00
_cell.angle_beta   90.00
_cell.angle_gamma   90.00
#
_symmetry.space_group_name_H-M   'P 1'
#
loop_
_entity.id
_entity.type
_entity.pdbx_description
1 polymer ?
#
loop_
_entity_poly.entity_id
_entity_poly.type
_entity_poly.pdbx_seq_one_letter_code
_entity_poly.pdbx_strand_id
1 'polypeptide(L)'
;MRFVIFVLICYVALAVKADADEDCEGRRCKNGECIDDLDWCNGSVECLDGSDEMDCKSTLCSDGEFKCNYGACIPIEKACDKEFNCLDGSDESFQICNDFNVEVADA
;
A
#
# COMPACT_ATOMS: atom_id res chain seq x y z
N MET A 1 -29.90 -44.32 -15.63
CA MET A 1 -28.98 -43.46 -16.43
C MET A 1 -28.79 -42.06 -15.84
N ARG A 2 -29.84 -41.34 -15.41
CA ARG A 2 -29.71 -40.04 -14.71
C ARG A 2 -28.84 -40.09 -13.45
N PHE A 3 -28.92 -41.16 -12.67
CA PHE A 3 -28.04 -41.38 -11.50
C PHE A 3 -26.54 -41.39 -11.84
N VAL A 4 -26.17 -41.93 -13.00
CA VAL A 4 -24.76 -42.03 -13.42
C VAL A 4 -24.24 -40.66 -13.88
N ILE A 5 -25.10 -39.86 -14.52
CA ILE A 5 -24.79 -38.49 -14.92
C ILE A 5 -24.57 -37.59 -13.69
N PHE A 6 -25.41 -37.73 -12.65
CA PHE A 6 -25.22 -37.01 -11.39
C PHE A 6 -23.90 -37.38 -10.70
N VAL A 7 -23.54 -38.66 -10.67
CA VAL A 7 -22.26 -39.14 -10.11
C VAL A 7 -21.07 -38.61 -10.91
N LEU A 8 -21.16 -38.56 -12.24
CA LEU A 8 -20.12 -37.98 -13.10
C LEU A 8 -20.00 -36.45 -12.95
N ILE A 9 -21.11 -35.72 -12.83
CA ILE A 9 -21.10 -34.28 -12.55
C ILE A 9 -20.46 -34.01 -11.19
N CYS A 10 -20.83 -34.79 -10.15
CA CYS A 10 -20.19 -34.69 -8.84
C CYS A 10 -18.70 -35.04 -8.89
N TYR A 11 -18.30 -36.07 -9.65
CA TYR A 11 -16.90 -36.43 -9.83
C TYR A 11 -16.11 -35.34 -10.55
N VAL A 12 -16.70 -34.72 -11.59
CA VAL A 12 -16.12 -33.58 -12.31
C VAL A 12 -16.05 -32.34 -11.43
N ALA A 13 -17.05 -32.06 -10.60
CA ALA A 13 -17.07 -30.94 -9.64
C ALA A 13 -16.07 -31.14 -8.49
N LEU A 14 -15.90 -32.37 -7.99
CA LEU A 14 -14.85 -32.72 -7.02
C LEU A 14 -13.45 -32.71 -7.66
N ALA A 15 -13.37 -32.84 -8.98
CA ALA A 15 -12.16 -32.65 -9.79
C ALA A 15 -11.97 -31.20 -10.27
N VAL A 16 -12.90 -30.28 -9.99
CA VAL A 16 -12.61 -28.84 -9.87
C VAL A 16 -11.88 -28.65 -8.55
N LYS A 17 -10.68 -29.23 -8.58
CA LYS A 17 -9.44 -28.75 -8.03
C LYS A 17 -9.67 -27.68 -6.97
N ALA A 18 -9.57 -28.13 -5.71
CA ALA A 18 -8.94 -27.41 -4.63
C ALA A 18 -8.54 -26.01 -5.07
N ASP A 19 -9.26 -25.00 -4.57
CA ASP A 19 -8.78 -23.63 -4.55
C ASP A 19 -7.47 -23.65 -3.74
N ALA A 20 -6.39 -24.06 -4.39
CA ALA A 20 -5.06 -23.53 -4.21
C ALA A 20 -5.05 -22.17 -4.91
N ASP A 21 -6.00 -21.34 -4.53
CA ASP A 21 -5.82 -19.91 -4.57
C ASP A 21 -5.09 -19.61 -3.27
N GLU A 22 -3.78 -19.79 -3.33
CA GLU A 22 -2.82 -19.17 -2.42
C GLU A 22 -2.80 -17.67 -2.74
N ASP A 23 -4.00 -17.07 -2.70
CA ASP A 23 -4.19 -15.66 -2.92
C ASP A 23 -3.80 -15.01 -1.61
N CYS A 24 -2.78 -14.17 -1.68
CA CYS A 24 -2.38 -13.39 -0.52
C CYS A 24 -3.62 -12.63 -0.05
N GLU A 25 -4.02 -12.75 1.21
CA GLU A 25 -5.06 -11.89 1.82
C GLU A 25 -4.52 -10.45 2.03
N GLY A 26 -3.64 -9.99 1.15
CA GLY A 26 -2.83 -8.79 1.24
C GLY A 26 -1.97 -8.62 -0.01
N ARG A 27 -0.80 -7.99 0.10
CA ARG A 27 0.07 -7.72 -1.05
C ARG A 27 1.25 -8.68 -1.14
N ARG A 28 1.58 -9.05 -2.38
CA ARG A 28 2.68 -9.95 -2.70
C ARG A 28 3.95 -9.17 -3.02
N CYS A 29 4.97 -9.36 -2.21
CA CYS A 29 6.34 -8.90 -2.44
C CYS A 29 6.91 -9.45 -3.76
N LYS A 30 7.94 -8.82 -4.34
CA LYS A 30 8.58 -9.32 -5.56
C LYS A 30 9.31 -10.65 -5.35
N ASN A 31 9.79 -10.91 -4.13
CA ASN A 31 10.35 -12.21 -3.74
C ASN A 31 9.30 -13.33 -3.60
N GLY A 32 8.00 -12.99 -3.65
CA GLY A 32 6.89 -13.93 -3.57
C GLY A 32 6.26 -14.07 -2.17
N GLU A 33 6.81 -13.43 -1.14
CA GLU A 33 6.19 -13.36 0.20
C GLU A 33 4.88 -12.56 0.16
N CYS A 34 3.93 -12.92 1.02
CA CYS A 34 2.69 -12.18 1.22
C CYS A 34 2.78 -11.43 2.55
N ILE A 35 2.47 -10.14 2.54
CA ILE A 35 2.37 -9.30 3.73
C ILE A 35 0.98 -8.65 3.78
N ASP A 36 0.61 -8.07 4.93
CA ASP A 36 -0.66 -7.37 5.08
C ASP A 36 -0.71 -6.12 4.19
N ASP A 37 -1.91 -5.70 3.77
CA ASP A 37 -2.07 -4.43 3.04
C ASP A 37 -1.63 -3.23 3.88
N LEU A 38 -1.78 -3.32 5.21
CA LEU A 38 -1.32 -2.33 6.18
C LEU A 38 0.20 -2.28 6.30
N ASP A 39 0.88 -3.37 5.96
CA ASP A 39 2.34 -3.44 5.99
C ASP A 39 2.97 -2.88 4.73
N TRP A 40 2.18 -2.65 3.68
CA TRP A 40 2.73 -2.13 2.44
C TRP A 40 2.80 -0.60 2.43
N CYS A 41 3.99 -0.03 2.26
CA CYS A 41 4.28 1.40 2.31
C CYS A 41 4.06 2.00 3.72
N ASN A 42 4.33 1.22 4.76
CA ASN A 42 4.14 1.64 6.15
C ASN A 42 5.42 2.30 6.75
N GLY A 43 6.53 2.30 6.00
CA GLY A 43 7.83 2.83 6.45
C GLY A 43 8.73 1.83 7.17
N SER A 44 8.33 0.57 7.21
CA SER A 44 9.10 -0.57 7.71
C SER A 44 9.24 -1.59 6.58
N VAL A 45 10.34 -2.35 6.61
CA VAL A 45 10.60 -3.36 5.59
C VAL A 45 10.14 -4.70 6.14
N GLU A 46 9.01 -5.16 5.66
CA GLU A 46 8.42 -6.47 5.96
C GLU A 46 8.80 -7.50 4.90
N CYS A 47 8.84 -7.10 3.63
CA CYS A 47 9.34 -7.96 2.57
C CYS A 47 10.86 -8.16 2.74
N LEU A 48 11.36 -9.40 2.64
CA LEU A 48 12.80 -9.67 2.71
C LEU A 48 13.61 -8.91 1.63
N ASP A 49 12.97 -8.59 0.51
CA ASP A 49 13.55 -7.82 -0.58
C ASP A 49 13.26 -6.30 -0.51
N GLY A 50 12.50 -5.83 0.49
CA GLY A 50 12.09 -4.43 0.65
C GLY A 50 11.15 -3.91 -0.44
N SER A 51 10.48 -4.81 -1.18
CA SER A 51 9.64 -4.42 -2.32
C SER A 51 8.34 -3.72 -1.94
N ASP A 52 7.87 -3.93 -0.72
CA ASP A 52 6.81 -3.18 -0.04
C ASP A 52 7.09 -1.68 0.05
N GLU A 53 8.35 -1.28 0.28
CA GLU A 53 8.74 0.12 0.52
C GLU A 53 9.42 0.81 -0.69
N MET A 54 9.60 0.11 -1.82
CA MET A 54 10.40 0.61 -2.94
C MET A 54 9.63 1.36 -4.05
N ASP A 55 8.31 1.15 -4.21
CA ASP A 55 7.52 1.77 -5.28
C ASP A 55 6.13 2.21 -4.80
N CYS A 56 6.13 2.98 -3.71
CA CYS A 56 4.92 3.47 -3.07
C CYS A 56 4.20 4.58 -3.82
N LYS A 57 4.42 4.75 -5.13
CA LYS A 57 3.83 5.83 -5.93
C LYS A 57 2.30 5.82 -5.96
N SER A 58 1.68 4.66 -5.77
CA SER A 58 0.24 4.42 -5.94
C SER A 58 -0.59 4.36 -4.66
N THR A 59 -0.02 4.56 -3.46
CA THR A 59 -0.86 4.90 -2.31
C THR A 59 -1.41 6.29 -2.56
N LEU A 60 -2.65 6.36 -3.08
CA LEU A 60 -3.42 7.58 -3.18
C LEU A 60 -3.78 7.93 -1.73
N CYS A 61 -3.01 8.82 -1.12
CA CYS A 61 -3.46 9.45 0.10
C CYS A 61 -4.83 10.09 -0.17
N SER A 62 -5.70 10.08 0.83
CA SER A 62 -7.05 10.64 0.69
C SER A 62 -6.95 12.15 0.41
N ASP A 63 -8.03 12.72 -0.14
CA ASP A 63 -8.10 14.17 -0.31
C ASP A 63 -7.88 14.85 1.06
N GLY A 64 -6.84 15.70 1.14
CA GLY A 64 -6.45 16.36 2.40
C GLY A 64 -5.35 15.66 3.20
N GLU A 65 -4.66 14.68 2.62
CA GLU A 65 -3.47 14.06 3.20
C GLU A 65 -2.22 14.39 2.38
N PHE A 66 -1.12 14.64 3.08
CA PHE A 66 0.21 14.80 2.51
C PHE A 66 0.92 13.43 2.44
N LYS A 67 1.57 13.17 1.32
CA LYS A 67 2.29 11.92 1.08
C LYS A 67 3.77 12.07 1.41
N CYS A 68 4.23 11.37 2.44
CA CYS A 68 5.64 11.22 2.76
C CYS A 68 6.40 10.61 1.57
N ASN A 69 7.69 10.91 1.44
CA ASN A 69 8.50 10.45 0.30
C ASN A 69 8.62 8.92 0.23
N TYR A 70 8.56 8.24 1.39
CA TYR A 70 8.51 6.78 1.49
C TYR A 70 7.12 6.19 1.22
N GLY A 71 6.06 7.01 1.14
CA GLY A 71 4.74 6.59 0.70
C GLY A 71 3.62 6.63 1.73
N ALA A 72 3.92 6.82 3.02
CA ALA A 72 2.90 7.02 4.03
C ALA A 72 2.11 8.31 3.83
N CYS A 73 0.93 8.36 4.43
CA CYS A 73 0.04 9.50 4.39
C CYS A 73 -0.09 10.08 5.79
N ILE A 74 0.10 11.39 5.89
CA ILE A 74 -0.19 12.17 7.10
C ILE A 74 -1.26 13.22 6.76
N PRO A 75 -1.97 13.78 7.74
CA PRO A 75 -2.87 14.90 7.47
C PRO A 75 -2.13 16.08 6.82
N ILE A 76 -2.74 16.77 5.87
CA ILE A 76 -2.07 17.88 5.16
C ILE A 76 -1.72 19.04 6.10
N GLU A 77 -2.45 19.23 7.21
CA GLU A 77 -2.13 20.19 8.27
C GLU A 77 -0.85 19.84 9.05
N LYS A 78 -0.38 18.60 8.91
CA LYS A 78 0.89 18.11 9.46
C LYS A 78 2.06 18.23 8.49
N ALA A 79 1.82 18.66 7.25
CA ALA A 79 2.90 19.06 6.38
C ALA A 79 3.39 20.46 6.78
N CYS A 80 4.69 20.62 6.98
CA CYS A 80 5.33 21.91 7.29
C CYS A 80 4.83 22.58 8.58
N ASP A 81 4.48 21.77 9.59
CA ASP A 81 4.03 22.24 10.91
C ASP A 81 5.17 22.39 11.92
N LYS A 82 6.42 22.13 11.50
CA LYS A 82 7.66 22.14 12.28
C LYS A 82 7.84 20.92 13.17
N GLU A 83 6.99 19.91 13.05
CA GLU A 83 7.15 18.60 13.67
C GLU A 83 7.46 17.56 12.58
N PHE A 84 8.34 16.60 12.88
CA PHE A 84 8.59 15.49 11.95
C PHE A 84 7.50 14.44 12.14
N ASN A 85 6.45 14.52 11.32
CA ASN A 85 5.34 13.58 11.29
C ASN A 85 5.63 12.42 10.32
N CYS A 86 6.42 12.65 9.27
CA CYS A 86 6.96 11.56 8.45
C CYS A 86 8.22 10.97 9.08
N LEU A 87 8.37 9.64 9.02
CA LEU A 87 9.55 8.93 9.55
C LEU A 87 10.87 9.40 8.90
N ASP A 88 10.81 9.77 7.62
CA ASP A 88 11.92 10.30 6.84
C ASP A 88 12.05 11.84 6.91
N GLY A 89 11.15 12.50 7.65
CA GLY A 89 11.06 13.96 7.78
C GLY A 89 10.75 14.68 6.46
N SER A 90 10.18 13.98 5.48
CA SER A 90 9.87 14.56 4.17
C SER A 90 8.82 15.66 4.25
N ASP A 91 7.91 15.60 5.21
CA ASP A 91 6.90 16.61 5.52
C ASP A 91 7.47 17.98 5.90
N GLU A 92 8.70 18.02 6.41
CA GLU A 92 9.41 19.24 6.80
C GLU A 92 10.55 19.60 5.82
N SER A 93 10.57 18.95 4.65
CA SER A 93 11.61 19.20 3.66
C SER A 93 11.44 20.58 3.03
N PHE A 94 12.57 21.25 2.76
CA PHE A 94 12.58 22.59 2.16
C PHE A 94 11.85 22.64 0.80
N GLN A 95 11.83 21.55 0.05
CA GLN A 95 11.11 21.51 -1.23
C GLN A 95 9.59 21.54 -1.05
N ILE A 96 9.09 21.02 0.06
CA ILE A 96 7.65 20.92 0.36
C ILE A 96 7.18 22.19 1.07
N CYS A 97 7.97 22.70 2.01
CA CYS A 97 7.60 23.90 2.79
C CYS A 97 7.87 25.22 2.08
N ASN A 98 8.64 25.21 1.00
CA ASN A 98 8.93 26.41 0.22
C ASN A 98 8.06 26.53 -1.05
N ASP A 99 7.24 25.52 -1.36
CA ASP A 99 6.18 25.60 -2.38
C ASP A 99 4.86 26.16 -1.82
N PHE A 100 4.77 26.35 -0.49
CA PHE A 100 3.72 27.16 0.15
C PHE A 100 4.09 28.66 0.18
N ASN A 101 4.63 29.18 -0.92
CA ASN A 101 4.82 30.62 -1.12
C ASN A 101 3.51 31.26 -1.61
N VAL A 102 2.49 31.26 -0.75
CA VAL A 102 1.39 32.22 -0.83
C VAL A 102 1.45 33.09 0.44
N GLU A 103 1.96 34.30 0.22
CA GLU A 103 1.86 35.50 1.07
C GLU A 103 2.63 35.53 2.40
N VAL A 104 3.94 35.82 2.32
CA VAL A 104 4.57 36.73 3.29
C VAL A 104 5.12 37.96 2.55
N ALA A 105 4.20 38.92 2.38
CA ALA A 105 4.37 40.37 2.30
C ALA A 105 5.44 40.97 1.34
N ASP A 106 4.91 41.60 0.28
CA ASP A 106 5.33 42.95 -0.12
C ASP A 106 5.33 43.88 1.11
N ALA A 107 6.50 44.38 1.53
CA ALA A 107 6.70 45.57 2.37
C ALA A 107 8.16 46.02 2.36
#